data_AF-A0A7C3RNT1-F1
#
_entry.id   AF-A0A7C3RNT1-F1
#
_cell.length_a   1.000
_cell.length_b   1.000
_cell.length_c   1.000
_cell.angle_alpha   90.00
_cell.angle_beta   90.00
_cell.angle_gamma   90.00
#
_symmetry.space_group_name_H-M   'P 1'
#
loop_
_entity.id
_entity.type
_entity.pdbx_description
1 polymer ?
#
loop_
_entity_poly.entity_id
_entity_poly.type
_entity_poly.pdbx_seq_one_letter_code
_entity_poly.pdbx_strand_id
1 'polypeptide(L)'
;MENQWDTHDFKVKMLDWSPARGSRLAHTCRRCGRGFCRFTVLDHGVWAIDGEGRALQASVTSQWLSEPCPRATVEKDDKDRKRLRDSVAQ
;
A
#
# COMPACT_ATOMS: atom_id res chain seq x y z
N MET A 1 21.88 0.06 3.40
CA MET A 1 20.60 0.76 3.61
C MET A 1 19.54 -0.33 3.54
N GLU A 2 18.95 -0.72 4.66
CA GLU A 2 17.92 -1.76 4.69
C GLU A 2 16.65 -1.19 4.04
N ASN A 3 16.11 -1.92 3.06
CA ASN A 3 14.86 -1.56 2.42
C ASN A 3 13.73 -1.91 3.39
N GLN A 4 13.04 -0.89 3.90
CA GLN A 4 12.06 -1.05 4.98
C GLN A 4 10.93 -2.01 4.59
N TRP A 5 10.63 -2.13 3.29
CA TRP A 5 9.73 -3.12 2.73
C TRP A 5 10.01 -4.55 3.20
N ASP A 6 11.28 -4.95 3.30
CA ASP A 6 11.69 -6.31 3.66
C ASP A 6 11.48 -6.61 5.15
N THR A 7 11.18 -5.58 5.96
CA THR A 7 10.81 -5.76 7.37
C THR A 7 9.35 -6.21 7.55
N HIS A 8 8.55 -6.21 6.47
CA HIS A 8 7.14 -6.60 6.48
C HIS A 8 6.94 -8.05 6.01
N ASP A 9 5.99 -8.73 6.64
CA ASP A 9 5.53 -10.06 6.21
C ASP A 9 4.22 -9.91 5.42
N PHE A 10 4.31 -9.89 4.09
CA PHE A 10 3.17 -9.62 3.23
C PHE A 10 2.33 -10.88 2.95
N LYS A 11 1.00 -10.70 2.97
CA LYS A 11 0.08 -11.51 2.17
C LYS A 11 -0.25 -10.74 0.89
N VAL A 12 -0.29 -11.43 -0.24
CA VAL A 12 -0.56 -10.83 -1.54
C VAL A 12 -1.91 -11.29 -2.05
N LYS A 13 -2.74 -10.35 -2.50
CA LYS A 13 -4.03 -10.60 -3.14
C LYS A 13 -4.10 -9.83 -4.45
N MET A 14 -4.57 -10.45 -5.52
CA MET A 14 -4.92 -9.73 -6.74
C MET A 14 -6.24 -8.97 -6.52
N LEU A 15 -6.24 -7.66 -6.76
CA LEU A 15 -7.45 -6.84 -6.71
C LEU A 15 -8.21 -6.91 -8.03
N ASP A 16 -7.51 -6.68 -9.14
CA ASP A 16 -8.04 -6.65 -10.49
C ASP A 16 -6.90 -6.81 -11.49
N TRP A 17 -7.26 -6.92 -12.76
CA TRP A 17 -6.34 -7.04 -13.87
C TRP A 17 -6.77 -6.13 -15.02
N SER A 18 -5.79 -5.57 -15.71
CA SER A 18 -6.01 -4.85 -16.96
C SER A 18 -4.99 -5.27 -18.01
N PRO A 19 -5.35 -5.26 -19.31
CA PRO A 19 -4.39 -5.53 -20.39
C PRO A 19 -3.25 -4.53 -20.43
N ALA A 20 -3.53 -3.26 -20.09
CA ALA A 20 -2.56 -2.18 -20.16
C ALA A 20 -1.57 -2.15 -19.00
N ARG A 21 -2.00 -2.50 -17.77
CA ARG A 21 -1.18 -2.38 -16.56
C ARG A 21 -0.85 -3.71 -15.89
N GLY A 22 -1.43 -4.80 -16.38
CA GLY A 22 -1.34 -6.12 -15.77
C GLY A 22 -2.19 -6.23 -14.49
N SER A 23 -1.76 -7.11 -13.59
CA SER A 23 -2.44 -7.38 -12.33
C SER A 23 -2.15 -6.27 -11.33
N ARG A 24 -3.19 -5.74 -10.67
CA ARG A 24 -3.04 -4.90 -9.48
C ARG A 24 -2.97 -5.79 -8.25
N LEU A 25 -1.81 -5.84 -7.61
CA LEU A 25 -1.57 -6.69 -6.45
C LEU A 25 -1.57 -5.86 -5.17
N ALA A 26 -2.42 -6.24 -4.22
CA ALA A 26 -2.44 -5.73 -2.86
C ALA A 26 -1.51 -6.56 -1.96
N HIS A 27 -0.51 -5.91 -1.39
CA HIS A 27 0.42 -6.41 -0.39
C HIS A 27 -0.01 -5.91 0.98
N THR A 28 -0.63 -6.77 1.80
CA THR A 28 -1.02 -6.42 3.17
C THR A 28 -0.07 -7.07 4.15
N CYS A 29 0.59 -6.31 5.01
CA CYS A 29 1.44 -6.88 6.06
C CYS A 29 0.57 -7.60 7.10
N ARG A 30 0.88 -8.86 7.40
CA ARG A 30 0.14 -9.67 8.38
C ARG A 30 0.33 -9.20 9.81
N ARG A 31 1.42 -8.48 10.10
CA ARG A 31 1.79 -8.02 11.44
C ARG A 31 1.23 -6.65 11.78
N CYS A 32 1.47 -5.64 10.93
CA CYS A 32 1.02 -4.27 11.18
C CYS A 32 -0.28 -3.89 10.45
N GLY A 33 -0.72 -4.68 9.47
CA GLY A 33 -1.92 -4.38 8.70
C GLY A 33 -1.77 -3.23 7.71
N ARG A 34 -0.57 -2.71 7.46
CA ARG A 34 -0.32 -1.74 6.37
C ARG A 34 -0.53 -2.42 5.01
N GLY A 35 -1.30 -1.77 4.15
CA GLY A 35 -1.59 -2.22 2.80
C GLY A 35 -0.87 -1.38 1.76
N PHE A 36 -0.29 -2.03 0.76
CA PHE A 36 0.32 -1.40 -0.40
C PHE A 36 -0.21 -2.03 -1.69
N CYS A 37 -0.20 -1.29 -2.78
CA CYS A 37 -0.53 -1.79 -4.11
C CYS A 37 0.59 -1.52 -5.10
N ARG A 38 0.73 -2.42 -6.08
CA ARG A 38 1.57 -2.24 -7.26
C ARG A 38 0.98 -2.96 -8.48
N PHE A 39 1.34 -2.51 -9.67
CA PHE A 39 1.04 -3.19 -10.93
C PHE A 39 2.16 -4.17 -11.32
N THR A 40 1.85 -5.23 -12.05
CA THR A 40 2.85 -6.24 -12.47
C THR A 40 3.56 -5.93 -13.79
N VAL A 41 2.95 -5.14 -14.69
CA VAL A 41 3.45 -4.96 -16.07
C VAL A 41 4.00 -3.55 -16.31
N LEU A 42 3.82 -2.61 -15.39
CA LEU A 42 4.30 -1.24 -15.52
C LEU A 42 4.91 -0.75 -14.19
N ASP A 43 6.03 -0.03 -14.28
CA ASP A 43 6.68 0.63 -13.15
C ASP A 43 5.86 1.86 -12.70
N HIS A 44 4.69 1.60 -12.15
CA HIS A 44 3.82 2.63 -11.58
C HIS A 44 4.17 2.97 -10.12
N GLY A 45 5.27 2.40 -9.62
CA GLY A 45 5.65 2.47 -8.22
C GLY A 45 4.71 1.70 -7.30
N VAL A 46 4.96 1.83 -6.01
CA VAL A 46 4.18 1.25 -4.93
C VAL A 46 3.44 2.36 -4.19
N TRP A 47 2.16 2.18 -3.90
CA TRP A 47 1.39 3.16 -3.12
C TRP A 47 0.62 2.50 -1.98
N ALA A 48 0.39 3.25 -0.90
CA ALA A 48 -0.40 2.78 0.22
C ALA A 48 -1.89 2.69 -0.15
N ILE A 49 -2.58 1.69 0.42
CA ILE A 49 -4.01 1.46 0.23
C ILE A 49 -4.74 1.27 1.56
N ASP A 50 -6.04 1.55 1.58
CA ASP A 50 -6.92 1.18 2.69
C ASP A 50 -7.33 -0.31 2.65
N GLY A 51 -8.21 -0.72 3.57
CA GLY A 51 -8.73 -2.10 3.64
C GLY A 51 -9.59 -2.52 2.45
N GLU A 52 -10.08 -1.56 1.66
CA GLU A 52 -10.90 -1.80 0.47
C GLU A 52 -10.05 -1.77 -0.83
N GLY A 53 -8.75 -1.48 -0.73
CA GLY A 53 -7.85 -1.39 -1.88
C GLY A 53 -7.85 -0.02 -2.57
N ARG A 54 -8.41 1.02 -1.94
CA ARG A 54 -8.41 2.40 -2.44
C ARG A 54 -7.07 3.07 -2.11
N ALA A 55 -6.56 3.87 -3.03
CA ALA A 55 -5.28 4.55 -2.87
C ALA A 55 -5.34 5.62 -1.77
N LEU A 56 -4.33 5.62 -0.89
CA LEU A 56 -4.12 6.67 0.11
C LEU A 56 -3.32 7.82 -0.48
N GLN A 57 -3.29 8.95 0.22
CA GLN A 57 -2.49 10.12 -0.14
C GLN A 57 -1.00 9.76 -0.29
N ALA A 58 -0.30 10.51 -1.17
CA ALA A 58 1.12 10.32 -1.42
C ALA A 58 1.97 10.45 -0.14
N SER A 59 1.61 11.37 0.75
CA SER A 59 2.29 11.55 2.04
C SER A 59 2.22 10.31 2.93
N VAL A 60 1.08 9.59 2.94
CA VAL A 60 0.94 8.32 3.67
C VAL A 60 1.81 7.23 3.04
N THR A 61 1.83 7.18 1.71
CA THR A 61 2.70 6.25 0.97
C THR A 61 4.17 6.45 1.32
N SER A 62 4.67 7.69 1.24
CA SER A 62 6.06 8.01 1.57
C SER A 62 6.40 7.68 3.02
N GLN A 63 5.48 7.98 3.95
CA GLN A 63 5.65 7.66 5.37
C GLN A 63 5.77 6.16 5.58
N TRP A 64 4.80 5.37 5.09
CA TRP A 64 4.78 3.93 5.32
C TRP A 64 5.91 3.18 4.62
N LEU A 65 6.40 3.67 3.46
CA LEU A 65 7.57 3.09 2.78
C LEU A 65 8.90 3.43 3.46
N SER A 66 8.94 4.51 4.26
CA SER A 66 10.16 4.96 4.96
C SER A 66 10.26 4.41 6.39
N GLU A 67 9.15 3.92 6.94
CA GLU A 67 9.08 3.37 8.29
C GLU A 67 9.26 1.84 8.28
N PRO A 68 9.99 1.26 9.24
CA PRO A 68 10.06 -0.19 9.38
C PRO A 68 8.71 -0.72 9.86
N CYS A 69 8.49 -2.03 9.70
CA CYS A 69 7.28 -2.67 10.19
C CYS A 69 7.16 -2.50 11.71
N PRO A 70 6.10 -1.84 12.22
CA PRO A 70 5.92 -1.66 13.66
C PRO A 70 5.55 -2.97 14.39
N ARG A 71 5.35 -4.07 13.65
CA ARG A 71 4.97 -5.41 14.14
C ARG A 71 3.68 -5.46 14.96
N ALA A 72 2.93 -4.37 15.01
CA ALA A 72 1.63 -4.25 15.63
C ALA A 72 0.77 -3.25 14.83
N THR A 73 -0.55 -3.33 14.99
CA THR A 73 -1.48 -2.31 14.52
C THR A 73 -1.35 -1.07 15.40
N VAL A 74 -1.12 0.10 14.79
CA VAL A 74 -0.97 1.37 15.51
C VAL A 74 -2.08 2.34 15.12
N GLU A 75 -2.58 3.12 16.10
CA GLU A 75 -3.71 4.06 15.88
C GLU A 75 -3.42 5.12 14.81
N LYS A 76 -2.14 5.48 14.62
CA LYS A 76 -1.71 6.38 13.55
C LYS A 76 -2.08 5.82 12.17
N ASP A 77 -1.87 4.52 11.97
CA ASP A 77 -2.19 3.86 10.70
C ASP A 77 -3.71 3.84 10.46
N ASP A 78 -4.53 3.73 11.52
CA ASP A 78 -5.99 3.83 11.40
C ASP A 78 -6.46 5.22 10.96
N LYS A 79 -5.75 6.27 11.38
CA LYS A 79 -6.00 7.63 10.89
C LYS A 79 -5.54 7.79 9.45
N ASP A 80 -4.39 7.23 9.10
CA ASP A 80 -3.83 7.29 7.76
C ASP A 80 -4.71 6.56 6.73
N ARG A 81 -5.34 5.43 7.10
CA ARG A 81 -6.31 4.70 6.25
C ARG A 81 -7.51 5.54 5.83
N LYS A 82 -7.84 6.60 6.56
CA LYS A 82 -8.93 7.53 6.24
C LYS A 82 -8.49 8.65 5.28
N ARG A 83 -7.18 8.80 5.05
CA ARG A 83 -6.60 9.81 4.16
C ARG A 83 -6.53 9.28 2.74
N LEU A 84 -7.70 9.09 2.14
CA LEU A 84 -7.81 8.69 0.75
C LEU A 84 -7.20 9.77 -0.14
N ARG A 85 -6.52 9.34 -1.21
CA ARG A 85 -6.15 10.25 -2.28
C ARG A 85 -7.44 10.70 -2.94
N ASP A 86 -7.66 12.01 -3.01
CA ASP A 86 -8.80 12.56 -3.74
C ASP A 86 -8.84 11.93 -5.13
N SER A 87 -10.00 11.35 -5.45
CA SER A 87 -10.34 11.02 -6.83
C SER A 87 -10.31 12.34 -7.57
N VAL A 88 -9.20 12.65 -8.23
CA VAL A 88 -9.22 13.63 -9.31
C VAL A 88 -10.26 13.09 -10.28
N ALA A 89 -11.46 13.67 -10.21
CA ALA A 89 -12.36 13.71 -11.35
C ALA A 89 -11.52 14.29 -12.49
N GLN A 90 -11.12 13.42 -13.40
CA GLN A 90 -10.65 13.78 -14.73
C GLN A 90 -11.87 13.68 -15.64
#